data_AF-A0A955H632-F1
#
_entry.id   AF-A0A955H632-F1
#
_cell.length_a   1.000
_cell.length_b   1.000
_cell.length_c   1.000
_cell.angle_alpha   90.00
_cell.angle_beta   90.00
_cell.angle_gamma   90.00
#
_symmetry.space_group_name_H-M   'P 1'
#
loop_
_entity.id
_entity.type
_entity.pdbx_description
1 polymer ?
#
loop_
_entity_poly.entity_id
_entity_poly.type
_entity_poly.pdbx_seq_one_letter_code
_entity_poly.pdbx_strand_id
1 'polypeptide(L)'
;MFQGNWKCSSCGGEITELPFQPRSESGLTCRTCYAKSRNNDQSASVATTGSVATPDEQEVPDDVSFEDSLATEPQADDGLNATAVSVGEKPRHEGDWTCSICGGSITSLPFLPRSTDNLKCIDCFKQSKS
;
A
#
# COMPACT_ATOMS: atom_id res chain seq x y z
N MET A 1 5.95 20.01 -15.83
CA MET A 1 4.56 19.70 -16.24
C MET A 1 4.63 18.99 -17.58
N PHE A 2 3.81 17.97 -17.78
CA PHE A 2 3.69 17.16 -18.99
C PHE A 2 2.49 17.66 -19.79
N GLN A 3 2.68 17.82 -21.10
CA GLN A 3 1.63 18.27 -22.01
C GLN A 3 1.21 17.13 -22.93
N GLY A 4 -0.08 16.98 -23.17
CA GLY A 4 -0.65 15.87 -23.93
C GLY A 4 -2.10 16.12 -24.32
N ASN A 5 -2.77 15.15 -24.94
CA ASN A 5 -4.21 15.21 -25.22
C ASN A 5 -4.88 14.01 -24.55
N TRP A 6 -5.09 14.08 -23.24
CA TRP A 6 -5.71 12.98 -22.49
C TRP A 6 -7.20 13.22 -22.30
N LYS A 7 -7.99 12.16 -22.20
CA LYS A 7 -9.44 12.23 -21.98
C LYS A 7 -9.80 11.80 -20.56
N CYS A 8 -10.66 12.58 -19.91
CA CYS A 8 -11.22 12.21 -18.62
C CYS A 8 -12.22 11.06 -18.80
N SER A 9 -11.99 9.95 -18.11
CA SER A 9 -12.89 8.79 -18.14
C SER A 9 -14.27 9.07 -17.52
N SER A 10 -14.40 10.08 -16.65
CA SER A 10 -15.68 10.41 -15.98
C SER A 10 -16.52 11.45 -16.71
N CYS A 11 -15.91 12.42 -17.40
CA CYS A 11 -16.63 13.52 -18.05
C CYS A 11 -16.31 13.72 -19.53
N GLY A 12 -15.36 12.96 -20.09
CA GLY A 12 -14.92 13.10 -21.48
C GLY A 12 -14.08 14.35 -21.78
N GLY A 13 -13.84 15.21 -20.78
CA GLY A 13 -13.09 16.45 -20.94
C GLY A 13 -11.63 16.21 -21.34
N GLU A 14 -11.10 17.11 -22.17
CA GLU A 14 -9.69 17.11 -22.59
C GLU A 14 -8.79 17.69 -21.51
N ILE A 15 -7.69 16.99 -21.24
CA ILE A 15 -6.67 17.37 -20.28
C ILE A 15 -5.38 17.59 -21.08
N THR A 16 -4.93 18.84 -21.11
CA THR A 16 -3.77 19.26 -21.91
C THR A 16 -2.48 19.35 -21.14
N GLU A 17 -2.55 19.45 -19.80
CA GLU A 17 -1.38 19.60 -18.94
C GLU A 17 -1.57 18.88 -17.60
N LEU A 18 -0.58 18.06 -17.21
CA LEU A 18 -0.54 17.32 -15.96
C LEU A 18 0.82 17.46 -15.26
N PRO A 19 0.88 17.48 -13.93
CA PRO A 19 2.15 17.52 -13.20
C PRO A 19 2.88 16.15 -13.21
N PHE A 20 2.24 15.09 -13.67
CA PHE A 20 2.79 13.73 -13.78
C PHE A 20 2.48 13.15 -15.17
N GLN A 21 3.29 12.17 -15.59
CA GLN A 21 3.07 11.46 -16.84
C GLN A 21 2.06 10.32 -16.63
N PRO A 22 0.87 10.37 -17.24
CA PRO A 22 -0.12 9.31 -17.09
C PRO A 22 0.33 8.04 -17.82
N ARG A 23 0.17 6.88 -17.19
CA ARG A 23 0.54 5.59 -17.81
C ARG A 23 -0.48 5.09 -18.84
N SER A 24 -1.72 5.56 -18.75
CA SER A 24 -2.84 5.21 -19.64
C SER A 24 -3.95 6.25 -19.54
N GLU A 25 -4.76 6.38 -20.59
CA GLU A 25 -5.98 7.21 -20.59
C GLU A 25 -7.15 6.55 -19.86
N SER A 26 -7.16 5.21 -19.80
CA SER A 26 -8.14 4.40 -19.08
C SER A 26 -8.03 4.68 -17.58
N GLY A 27 -9.07 5.27 -17.00
CA GLY A 27 -9.14 5.62 -15.56
C GLY A 27 -8.58 6.99 -15.20
N LEU A 28 -8.14 7.79 -16.18
CA LEU A 28 -7.67 9.15 -15.92
C LEU A 28 -8.87 10.05 -15.61
N THR A 29 -8.82 10.79 -14.50
CA THR A 29 -9.87 11.75 -14.13
C THR A 29 -9.30 13.17 -14.08
N CYS A 30 -10.09 14.16 -14.52
CA CYS A 30 -9.68 15.55 -14.44
C CYS A 30 -9.69 16.05 -13.00
N ARG A 31 -8.99 17.14 -12.71
CA ARG A 31 -8.85 17.72 -11.36
C ARG A 31 -10.22 18.00 -10.72
N THR A 32 -11.21 18.38 -11.51
CA THR A 32 -12.60 18.62 -11.08
C THR A 32 -13.30 17.32 -10.67
N CYS A 33 -13.21 16.26 -11.48
CA CYS A 33 -13.79 14.95 -11.16
C CYS A 33 -13.12 14.32 -9.93
N TYR A 34 -11.79 14.45 -9.84
CA TYR A 34 -11.04 13.97 -8.69
C TYR A 34 -11.40 14.70 -7.40
N ALA A 35 -11.53 16.04 -7.45
CA ALA A 35 -12.00 16.83 -6.33
C ALA A 35 -13.43 16.44 -5.92
N LYS A 36 -14.31 16.17 -6.88
CA LYS A 36 -15.68 15.73 -6.63
C LYS A 36 -15.75 14.33 -6.00
N SER A 37 -14.94 13.38 -6.46
CA SER A 37 -14.83 12.02 -5.87
C SER A 37 -14.36 12.12 -4.43
N ARG A 38 -13.30 12.88 -4.16
CA ARG A 38 -12.79 13.05 -2.78
C ARG A 38 -13.79 13.67 -1.81
N ASN A 39 -14.76 14.46 -2.28
CA ASN A 39 -15.83 14.97 -1.43
C ASN A 39 -16.94 13.93 -1.17
N ASN A 40 -17.13 12.97 -2.09
CA ASN A 40 -18.08 11.87 -1.92
C ASN A 40 -17.49 10.74 -1.05
N ASP A 41 -16.21 10.40 -1.29
CA ASP A 41 -15.48 9.35 -0.58
C ASP A 41 -15.03 9.77 0.85
N GLN A 42 -14.96 11.08 1.16
CA GLN A 42 -14.70 11.54 2.54
C GLN A 42 -15.90 11.44 3.49
N SER A 43 -17.09 11.06 2.99
CA SER A 43 -18.21 10.70 3.85
C SER A 43 -18.28 9.19 4.16
N ALA A 44 -17.28 8.41 3.74
CA ALA A 44 -17.19 6.97 3.99
C ALA A 44 -15.90 6.59 4.74
N SER A 45 -15.60 7.28 5.84
CA SER A 45 -14.71 6.77 6.88
C SER A 45 -15.51 6.37 8.12
N VAL A 46 -16.55 5.56 7.95
CA VAL A 46 -17.17 4.79 9.04
C VAL A 46 -17.55 3.41 8.52
N ALA A 47 -16.88 2.40 9.08
CA ALA A 47 -17.25 0.99 9.22
C ALA A 47 -17.53 0.15 7.96
N THR A 48 -16.80 -0.96 7.81
CA THR A 48 -17.36 -2.30 8.08
C THR A 48 -16.25 -3.34 8.06
N THR A 49 -15.89 -3.79 9.26
CA THR A 49 -15.42 -5.13 9.55
C THR A 49 -16.55 -6.15 9.34
N GLY A 50 -16.24 -7.30 8.73
CA GLY A 50 -17.08 -8.51 8.71
C GLY A 50 -16.63 -9.39 7.54
N SER A 51 -15.87 -10.48 7.70
CA SER A 51 -16.12 -11.71 8.47
C SER A 51 -17.42 -12.42 8.07
N VAL A 52 -17.33 -13.33 7.09
CA VAL A 52 -18.11 -14.59 6.93
C VAL A 52 -17.14 -15.53 6.18
N ALA A 53 -16.49 -16.49 6.85
CA ALA A 53 -17.01 -17.80 7.25
C ALA A 53 -17.41 -18.66 6.03
N THR A 54 -16.47 -19.54 5.64
CA THR A 54 -16.69 -20.87 5.06
C THR A 54 -17.87 -21.54 5.77
N PRO A 55 -18.89 -22.04 5.05
CA PRO A 55 -18.79 -23.38 4.44
C PRO A 55 -19.51 -23.47 3.09
N ASP A 56 -18.96 -24.20 2.12
CA ASP A 56 -19.80 -25.11 1.34
C ASP A 56 -18.97 -26.14 0.59
N GLU A 57 -19.31 -27.37 0.89
CA GLU A 57 -18.85 -28.61 0.30
C GLU A 57 -19.46 -28.73 -1.10
N GLN A 58 -18.65 -28.75 -2.16
CA GLN A 58 -19.11 -29.30 -3.43
C GLN A 58 -17.97 -30.04 -4.13
N GLU A 59 -18.01 -31.34 -3.89
CA GLU A 59 -17.50 -32.48 -4.66
C GLU A 59 -16.55 -32.13 -5.80
N VAL A 60 -15.26 -32.42 -5.58
CA VAL A 60 -14.34 -32.73 -6.66
C VAL A 60 -14.64 -34.16 -7.12
N PRO A 61 -15.12 -34.39 -8.35
CA PRO A 61 -15.24 -35.73 -8.87
C PRO A 61 -13.85 -36.36 -9.02
N ASP A 62 -13.74 -37.55 -8.44
CA ASP A 62 -12.82 -38.64 -8.80
C ASP A 62 -12.81 -38.78 -10.34
N ASP A 63 -11.70 -38.40 -10.99
CA ASP A 63 -11.07 -39.10 -12.12
C ASP A 63 -9.95 -38.22 -12.71
N VAL A 64 -8.70 -38.47 -12.31
CA VAL A 64 -7.59 -38.67 -13.25
C VAL A 64 -6.43 -39.30 -12.48
N SER A 65 -6.40 -40.63 -12.55
CA SER A 65 -5.17 -41.40 -12.43
C SER A 65 -4.17 -40.89 -13.46
N PHE A 66 -3.15 -40.16 -13.02
CA PHE A 66 -1.89 -40.07 -13.75
C PHE A 66 -0.79 -40.62 -12.86
N GLU A 67 -0.79 -41.95 -12.79
CA GLU A 67 0.32 -42.72 -12.28
C GLU A 67 1.56 -42.47 -13.15
N ASP A 68 2.68 -42.33 -12.48
CA ASP A 68 4.01 -42.74 -12.90
C ASP A 68 4.63 -42.04 -14.12
N SER A 69 5.54 -41.12 -13.82
CA SER A 69 6.81 -41.05 -14.55
C SER A 69 7.91 -40.59 -13.59
N LEU A 70 8.64 -41.59 -13.12
CA LEU A 70 9.90 -41.47 -12.41
C LEU A 70 10.97 -40.72 -13.21
N ALA A 71 11.78 -39.99 -12.44
CA ALA A 71 13.21 -39.72 -12.60
C ALA A 71 13.68 -38.36 -13.16
N THR A 72 14.77 -37.90 -12.52
CA THR A 72 15.73 -36.84 -12.88
C THR A 72 15.36 -35.42 -12.45
N GLU A 73 16.13 -34.61 -11.74
CA GLU A 73 17.44 -34.63 -11.05
C GLU A 73 17.46 -33.38 -10.14
N PRO A 74 18.30 -33.30 -9.08
CA PRO A 74 18.30 -32.18 -8.14
C PRO A 74 19.00 -30.95 -8.75
N GLN A 75 18.24 -29.95 -9.20
CA GLN A 75 18.82 -28.64 -9.43
C GLN A 75 18.84 -27.86 -8.12
N ALA A 76 20.07 -27.71 -7.63
CA ALA A 76 20.46 -26.90 -6.49
C ALA A 76 19.71 -25.57 -6.47
N ASP A 77 19.00 -25.35 -5.36
CA ASP A 77 18.43 -24.06 -5.03
C ASP A 77 19.55 -23.04 -4.91
N ASP A 78 19.48 -22.06 -5.79
CA ASP A 78 20.24 -20.83 -5.80
C ASP A 78 20.23 -20.24 -4.40
N GLY A 79 21.43 -20.08 -3.83
CA GLY A 79 21.67 -19.57 -2.49
C GLY A 79 20.98 -18.22 -2.27
N LEU A 80 19.76 -18.31 -1.78
CA LEU A 80 19.08 -17.24 -1.08
C LEU A 80 19.90 -16.93 0.16
N ASN A 81 20.78 -15.94 -0.01
CA ASN A 81 21.57 -15.27 1.00
C ASN A 81 20.64 -14.76 2.11
N ALA A 82 20.25 -15.67 2.99
CA ALA A 82 19.68 -15.41 4.28
C ALA A 82 20.82 -14.82 5.14
N THR A 83 21.15 -13.55 4.86
CA THR A 83 21.83 -12.71 5.82
C THR A 83 20.94 -12.72 7.05
N ALA A 84 21.39 -13.42 8.08
CA ALA A 84 20.72 -13.62 9.34
C ALA A 84 20.16 -12.27 9.84
N VAL A 85 18.85 -12.09 9.68
CA VAL A 85 18.15 -10.93 10.21
C VAL A 85 17.90 -11.25 11.68
N SER A 86 18.70 -10.62 12.53
CA SER A 86 18.69 -10.73 13.98
C SER A 86 17.27 -10.56 14.51
N VAL A 87 16.70 -11.65 15.03
CA VAL A 87 15.42 -11.66 15.73
C VAL A 87 15.61 -10.91 17.06
N GLY A 88 15.29 -9.61 17.10
CA GLY A 88 15.18 -8.90 18.38
C GLY A 88 15.37 -7.38 18.37
N GLU A 89 16.04 -6.81 17.39
CA GLU A 89 16.35 -5.38 17.40
C GLU A 89 15.61 -4.67 16.27
N LYS A 90 14.44 -4.10 16.60
CA LYS A 90 13.78 -3.14 15.71
C LYS A 90 14.76 -2.00 15.45
N PRO A 91 15.26 -1.83 14.21
CA PRO A 91 16.22 -0.79 13.92
C PRO A 91 15.59 0.55 14.27
N ARG A 92 16.26 1.29 15.15
CA ARG A 92 15.92 2.69 15.40
C ARG A 92 16.61 3.53 14.35
N HIS A 93 15.84 4.39 13.71
CA HIS A 93 16.34 5.40 12.80
C HIS A 93 16.63 6.65 13.62
N GLU A 94 17.83 7.18 13.47
CA GLU A 94 18.22 8.47 14.05
C GLU A 94 18.08 9.58 13.01
N GLY A 95 17.64 10.76 13.42
CA GLY A 95 17.40 11.89 12.52
C GLY A 95 16.88 13.12 13.26
N ASP A 96 16.74 14.25 12.57
CA ASP A 96 16.23 15.50 13.11
C ASP A 96 14.77 15.74 12.69
N TRP A 97 13.83 15.10 13.38
CA TRP A 97 12.40 15.31 13.08
C TRP A 97 11.72 16.20 14.11
N THR A 98 10.57 16.77 13.75
CA THR A 98 9.76 17.62 14.62
C THR A 98 8.37 17.03 14.79
N CYS A 99 7.88 16.99 16.03
CA CYS A 99 6.53 16.55 16.33
C CYS A 99 5.51 17.61 15.90
N SER A 100 4.52 17.24 15.09
CA SER A 100 3.45 18.16 14.63
C SER A 100 2.50 18.63 15.73
N ILE A 101 2.49 17.98 16.90
CA ILE A 101 1.57 18.32 18.01
C ILE A 101 2.26 19.21 19.04
N CYS A 102 3.42 18.79 19.52
CA CYS A 102 4.12 19.50 20.60
C CYS A 102 5.32 20.33 20.12
N GLY A 103 5.71 20.23 18.84
CA GLY A 103 6.91 20.91 18.32
C GLY A 103 8.23 20.34 18.84
N GLY A 104 8.20 19.26 19.62
CA GLY A 104 9.41 18.65 20.19
C GLY A 104 10.29 17.99 19.12
N SER A 105 11.61 18.09 19.30
CA SER A 105 12.60 17.42 18.47
C SER A 105 12.63 15.92 18.75
N ILE A 106 12.49 15.11 17.71
CA ILE A 106 12.49 13.65 17.76
C ILE A 106 13.80 13.19 17.12
N THR A 107 14.66 12.54 17.91
CA THR A 107 15.98 12.10 17.44
C THR A 107 16.08 10.62 17.11
N SER A 108 15.10 9.82 17.54
CA SER A 108 15.13 8.37 17.37
C SER A 108 13.72 7.80 17.20
N LEU A 109 13.47 7.07 16.11
CA LEU A 109 12.19 6.45 15.78
C LEU A 109 12.36 4.97 15.40
N PRO A 110 11.44 4.08 15.78
CA PRO A 110 11.50 2.66 15.39
C PRO A 110 11.07 2.40 13.93
N PHE A 111 10.80 3.46 13.16
CA PHE A 111 10.45 3.45 11.74
C PHE A 111 11.02 4.70 11.08
N LEU A 112 11.30 4.61 9.78
CA LEU A 112 11.70 5.77 8.99
C LEU A 112 10.43 6.52 8.54
N PRO A 113 10.18 7.76 9.00
CA PRO A 113 8.95 8.47 8.66
C PRO A 113 8.92 8.82 7.16
N ARG A 114 7.78 8.55 6.52
CA ARG A 114 7.57 8.85 5.09
C ARG A 114 7.40 10.36 4.83
N SER A 115 6.93 11.12 5.82
CA SER A 115 6.75 12.58 5.78
C SER A 115 6.68 13.16 7.21
N THR A 116 7.02 14.44 7.37
CA THR A 116 7.04 15.13 8.68
C THR A 116 5.74 15.86 9.01
N ASP A 117 4.82 16.06 8.06
CA ASP A 117 3.58 16.84 8.24
C ASP A 117 2.70 16.34 9.40
N ASN A 118 2.63 15.02 9.61
CA ASN A 118 1.80 14.39 10.64
C ASN A 118 2.62 13.54 11.62
N LEU A 119 3.91 13.82 11.73
CA LEU A 119 4.80 13.04 12.57
C LEU A 119 4.56 13.35 14.04
N LYS A 120 4.27 12.32 14.82
CA LYS A 120 4.02 12.43 16.27
C LYS A 120 5.19 11.79 17.01
N CYS A 121 5.62 12.41 18.11
CA CYS A 121 6.53 11.76 19.05
C CYS A 121 5.84 10.56 19.73
N ILE A 122 6.63 9.69 20.35
CA ILE A 122 6.12 8.48 21.02
C ILE A 122 5.03 8.80 22.05
N ASP A 123 5.18 9.86 22.83
CA ASP A 123 4.19 10.27 23.84
C ASP A 123 2.88 10.74 23.23
N CYS A 124 2.94 11.65 22.25
CA CYS A 124 1.74 12.12 21.55
C CYS A 124 1.05 10.99 20.77
N PHE A 125 1.81 10.04 20.22
CA PHE A 125 1.25 8.88 19.53
C PHE A 125 0.50 7.95 20.50
N LYS A 126 1.12 7.60 21.64
CA LYS A 126 0.49 6.79 22.69
C LYS A 126 -0.79 7.44 23.21
N GLN A 127 -0.74 8.76 23.45
CA GLN A 127 -1.89 9.52 23.91
C GLN A 127 -3.02 9.58 22.88
N SER A 128 -2.70 9.60 21.57
CA SER A 128 -3.72 9.55 20.51
C SER A 128 -4.31 8.17 20.25
N LYS A 129 -3.69 7.10 20.78
CA LYS A 129 -4.11 5.71 20.61
C LYS A 129 -4.85 5.16 21.84
N SER A 130 -4.94 5.95 22.90
CA SER A 130 -5.72 5.68 24.11
C SER A 130 -7.11 6.28 23.98
#